data_AF-A0A934WL11-F1
#
_entry.id   AF-A0A934WL11-F1
#
_cell.length_a   1.000
_cell.length_b   1.000
_cell.length_c   1.000
_cell.angle_alpha   90.00
_cell.angle_beta   90.00
_cell.angle_gamma   90.00
#
_symmetry.space_group_name_H-M   'P 1'
#
loop_
_entity.id
_entity.type
_entity.pdbx_description
1 polymer ?
#
loop_
_entity_poly.entity_id
_entity_poly.type
_entity_poly.pdbx_seq_one_letter_code
_entity_poly.pdbx_strand_id
1 'polypeptide(L)'
;MKKTAWILSAAAVVAAAVAGCAALPSAGGAGSASLDQETQRMLSTGFHDHGIAKMDRITDVDDTVKACNAADIAGKPLDEATAKRIEQENFKSIQWPSDGKFLGDWKKGEAIAQSGRGQTWSDDAKAASGGNCYNCHQITKQEISFGTLGPSLYNYGKLRGVADPNSAAAKPVVEYTWGKIWNAKAYNACSNMPRSGHMGNLNEQQVRDIMALLLDPHSPVNQ
;
A
#
# COMPACT_ATOMS: atom_id res chain seq x y z
N MET A 1 65.38 16.44 1.29
CA MET A 1 64.25 16.92 0.46
C MET A 1 63.59 15.81 -0.35
N LYS A 2 64.32 14.96 -1.09
CA LYS A 2 63.71 13.88 -1.92
C LYS A 2 62.96 12.80 -1.11
N LYS A 3 63.48 12.33 0.04
CA LYS A 3 62.79 11.30 0.86
C LYS A 3 61.48 11.80 1.49
N THR A 4 61.41 13.08 1.86
CA THR A 4 60.21 13.71 2.44
C THR A 4 59.08 13.84 1.41
N ALA A 5 59.42 14.10 0.14
CA ALA A 5 58.44 14.15 -0.94
C ALA A 5 57.80 12.79 -1.22
N TRP A 6 58.57 11.70 -1.18
CA TRP A 6 58.06 10.34 -1.43
C TRP A 6 57.13 9.82 -0.33
N ILE A 7 57.39 10.17 0.93
CA ILE A 7 56.52 9.81 2.07
C ILE A 7 55.19 10.56 1.99
N LEU A 8 55.21 11.84 1.58
CA LEU A 8 53.99 12.64 1.38
C LEU A 8 53.15 12.13 0.19
N SER A 9 53.80 11.70 -0.89
CA SER A 9 53.09 11.10 -2.04
C SER A 9 52.45 9.75 -1.70
N ALA A 10 53.15 8.88 -0.95
CA ALA A 10 52.61 7.59 -0.54
C ALA A 10 51.44 7.74 0.45
N ALA A 11 51.52 8.70 1.38
CA ALA A 11 50.43 9.00 2.31
C ALA A 11 49.19 9.56 1.60
N ALA A 12 49.38 10.38 0.56
CA ALA A 12 48.27 10.91 -0.24
C ALA A 12 47.55 9.82 -1.06
N VAL A 13 48.29 8.86 -1.61
CA VAL A 13 47.70 7.73 -2.38
C VAL A 13 46.93 6.78 -1.46
N VAL A 14 47.45 6.50 -0.26
CA VAL A 14 46.73 5.67 0.73
C VAL A 14 45.49 6.38 1.26
N ALA A 15 45.55 7.69 1.53
CA ALA A 15 44.37 8.46 1.93
C ALA A 15 43.28 8.49 0.85
N ALA A 16 43.67 8.60 -0.43
CA ALA A 16 42.73 8.54 -1.55
C ALA A 16 42.11 7.14 -1.72
N ALA A 17 42.88 6.07 -1.51
CA ALA A 17 42.38 4.70 -1.59
C ALA A 17 41.41 4.34 -0.45
N VAL A 18 41.64 4.86 0.76
CA VAL A 18 40.75 4.66 1.91
C VAL A 18 39.49 5.52 1.80
N ALA A 19 39.56 6.72 1.21
CA ALA A 19 38.39 7.54 0.91
C ALA A 19 37.46 6.91 -0.14
N GLY A 20 38.01 6.15 -1.09
CA GLY A 20 37.22 5.40 -2.08
C GLY A 20 36.38 4.27 -1.50
N CYS A 21 36.78 3.69 -0.36
CA CYS A 21 36.01 2.63 0.32
C CYS A 21 34.97 3.15 1.31
N ALA A 22 35.04 4.43 1.70
CA ALA A 22 34.10 5.06 2.63
C ALA A 22 32.97 5.82 1.93
N ALA A 23 33.02 5.97 0.61
CA ALA A 23 31.94 6.52 -0.19
C ALA A 23 30.85 5.47 -0.41
N LEU A 24 30.03 5.24 0.62
CA LEU A 24 28.67 4.78 0.38
C LEU A 24 28.02 5.80 -0.57
N PRO A 25 27.40 5.38 -1.69
CA PRO A 25 26.70 6.31 -2.55
C PRO A 25 25.62 6.97 -1.71
N SER A 26 25.80 8.25 -1.40
CA SER A 26 24.74 9.06 -0.84
C SER A 26 23.61 9.10 -1.88
N ALA A 27 22.39 8.80 -1.43
CA ALA A 27 21.18 8.60 -2.23
C ALA A 27 20.68 9.85 -3.01
N GLY A 28 21.55 10.79 -3.35
CA GLY A 28 21.20 12.04 -4.03
C GLY A 28 22.26 12.65 -4.95
N GLY A 29 23.35 11.94 -5.28
CA GLY A 29 24.34 12.36 -6.28
C GLY A 29 24.22 11.58 -7.59
N ALA A 30 24.98 11.94 -8.63
CA ALA A 30 25.00 11.36 -9.99
C ALA A 30 25.01 9.81 -10.09
N GLY A 31 25.21 9.09 -8.99
CA GLY A 31 24.96 7.65 -8.87
C GLY A 31 23.48 7.25 -8.92
N SER A 32 22.52 8.08 -8.47
CA SER A 32 21.09 7.71 -8.40
C SER A 32 20.49 7.45 -9.78
N ALA A 33 20.72 8.32 -10.76
CA ALA A 33 20.27 8.10 -12.13
C ALA A 33 20.90 6.85 -12.77
N SER A 34 22.15 6.52 -12.41
CA SER A 34 22.79 5.28 -12.87
C SER A 34 22.19 4.04 -12.19
N LEU A 35 21.79 4.15 -10.92
CA LEU A 35 21.12 3.09 -10.18
C LEU A 35 19.68 2.89 -10.65
N ASP A 36 18.97 3.95 -11.03
CA ASP A 36 17.64 3.84 -11.63
C ASP A 36 17.70 3.13 -12.98
N GLN A 37 18.67 3.50 -13.83
CA GLN A 37 18.88 2.82 -15.12
C GLN A 37 19.24 1.34 -14.94
N GLU A 38 20.13 1.03 -13.98
CA GLU A 38 20.47 -0.35 -13.66
C GLU A 38 19.27 -1.11 -13.09
N THR A 39 18.46 -0.48 -12.24
CA THR A 39 17.23 -1.07 -11.70
C THR A 39 16.25 -1.40 -12.83
N GLN A 40 16.04 -0.50 -13.79
CA GLN A 40 15.20 -0.76 -14.96
C GLN A 40 15.75 -1.90 -15.84
N ARG A 41 17.07 -1.99 -15.98
CA ARG A 41 17.72 -3.10 -16.68
C ARG A 41 17.52 -4.42 -15.94
N MET A 42 17.70 -4.45 -14.62
CA MET A 42 17.47 -5.63 -13.79
C MET A 42 16.01 -6.08 -13.82
N LEU A 43 15.05 -5.14 -13.77
CA LEU A 43 13.62 -5.46 -13.87
C LEU A 43 13.28 -6.08 -15.23
N SER A 44 13.71 -5.46 -16.33
CA SER A 44 13.43 -5.93 -17.69
C SER A 44 14.13 -7.24 -18.06
N THR A 45 15.23 -7.60 -17.40
CA THR A 45 15.98 -8.84 -17.66
C THR A 45 15.68 -9.95 -16.65
N GLY A 46 15.30 -9.61 -15.42
CA GLY A 46 15.05 -10.55 -14.33
C GLY A 46 13.61 -11.02 -14.20
N PHE A 47 12.64 -10.30 -14.77
CA PHE A 47 11.22 -10.63 -14.68
C PHE A 47 10.61 -10.82 -16.08
N HIS A 48 9.57 -11.66 -16.15
CA HIS A 48 8.79 -11.92 -17.36
C HIS A 48 7.33 -12.19 -16.98
N ASP A 49 6.43 -12.06 -17.96
CA ASP A 49 5.02 -12.37 -17.79
C ASP A 49 4.81 -13.86 -17.45
N HIS A 50 3.95 -14.15 -16.48
CA HIS A 50 3.53 -15.51 -16.17
C HIS A 50 2.07 -15.56 -15.73
N GLY A 51 1.24 -16.29 -16.49
CA GLY A 51 -0.20 -16.35 -16.26
C GLY A 51 -0.82 -14.96 -16.34
N ILE A 52 -1.56 -14.58 -15.29
CA ILE A 52 -2.17 -13.26 -15.14
C ILE A 52 -1.20 -12.20 -14.59
N ALA A 53 -0.05 -12.59 -14.04
CA ALA A 53 0.96 -11.66 -13.55
C ALA A 53 1.78 -11.13 -14.74
N LYS A 54 1.56 -9.85 -15.07
CA LYS A 54 2.19 -9.16 -16.20
C LYS A 54 3.23 -8.16 -15.71
N MET A 55 4.22 -7.90 -16.56
CA MET A 55 5.32 -6.96 -16.30
C MET A 55 4.83 -5.53 -16.11
N ASP A 56 3.73 -5.13 -16.76
CA ASP A 56 3.13 -3.81 -16.60
C ASP A 56 2.79 -3.46 -15.14
N ARG A 57 2.48 -4.45 -14.30
CA ARG A 57 2.20 -4.26 -12.86
C ARG A 57 3.38 -3.67 -12.09
N ILE A 58 4.60 -3.84 -12.58
CA ILE A 58 5.83 -3.32 -11.95
C ILE A 58 6.47 -2.18 -12.74
N THR A 59 6.28 -2.12 -14.07
CA THR A 59 6.85 -1.04 -14.90
C THR A 59 5.93 0.18 -15.01
N ASP A 60 4.61 -0.03 -15.02
CA ASP A 60 3.61 0.98 -15.37
C ASP A 60 2.89 1.49 -14.12
N VAL A 61 3.66 1.76 -13.06
CA VAL A 61 3.13 2.30 -11.80
C VAL A 61 2.75 3.77 -11.97
N ASP A 62 1.65 4.19 -11.35
CA ASP A 62 1.15 5.56 -11.44
C ASP A 62 1.99 6.57 -10.62
N ASP A 63 1.67 7.85 -10.77
CA ASP A 63 2.39 8.94 -10.10
C ASP A 63 2.26 8.91 -8.58
N THR A 64 1.20 8.29 -8.05
CA THR A 64 1.06 8.08 -6.60
C THR A 64 2.13 7.11 -6.11
N VAL A 65 2.28 5.97 -6.77
CA VAL A 65 3.28 4.96 -6.40
C VAL A 65 4.69 5.50 -6.65
N LYS A 66 4.95 6.17 -7.77
CA LYS A 66 6.26 6.80 -8.04
C LYS A 66 6.67 7.77 -6.93
N ALA A 67 5.77 8.68 -6.53
CA ALA A 67 6.05 9.64 -5.48
C ALA A 67 6.30 8.96 -4.12
N CYS A 68 5.50 7.96 -3.76
CA CYS A 68 5.69 7.22 -2.52
C CYS A 68 6.99 6.42 -2.49
N ASN A 69 7.38 5.80 -3.60
CA ASN A 69 8.65 5.08 -3.71
C ASN A 69 9.83 6.06 -3.60
N ALA A 70 9.76 7.22 -4.25
CA ALA A 70 10.80 8.24 -4.15
C ALA A 70 10.95 8.77 -2.72
N ALA A 71 9.84 8.96 -2.00
CA ALA A 71 9.85 9.35 -0.58
C ALA A 71 10.52 8.29 0.31
N ASP A 72 10.17 7.01 0.10
CA ASP A 72 10.74 5.89 0.85
C ASP A 72 12.26 5.75 0.60
N ILE A 73 12.70 5.83 -0.66
CA ILE A 73 14.12 5.82 -1.05
C ILE A 73 14.88 6.99 -0.40
N ALA A 74 14.27 8.18 -0.37
CA ALA A 74 14.85 9.35 0.27
C ALA A 74 14.86 9.27 1.80
N GLY A 75 14.16 8.29 2.40
CA GLY A 75 13.96 8.17 3.84
C GLY A 75 13.23 9.36 4.46
N LYS A 76 12.42 10.07 3.66
CA LYS A 76 11.73 11.29 4.08
C LYS A 76 10.27 11.24 3.65
N PRO A 77 9.32 11.71 4.49
CA PRO A 77 7.94 11.82 4.08
C PRO A 77 7.81 12.79 2.90
N LEU A 78 6.73 12.65 2.13
CA LEU A 78 6.33 13.64 1.14
C LEU A 78 6.18 15.02 1.80
N ASP A 79 6.50 16.08 1.05
CA ASP A 79 6.11 17.41 1.46
C ASP A 79 4.57 17.52 1.49
N GLU A 80 4.06 18.44 2.31
CA GLU A 80 2.62 18.57 2.56
C GLU A 80 1.81 18.84 1.28
N ALA A 81 2.34 19.65 0.37
CA ALA A 81 1.65 19.98 -0.88
C ALA A 81 1.54 18.75 -1.79
N THR A 82 2.62 17.97 -1.92
CA THR A 82 2.62 16.72 -2.68
C THR A 82 1.70 15.68 -2.04
N ALA A 83 1.75 15.51 -0.72
CA ALA A 83 0.88 14.58 0.01
C ALA A 83 -0.60 14.90 -0.22
N LYS A 84 -0.97 16.18 -0.06
CA LYS A 84 -2.35 16.64 -0.26
C LYS A 84 -2.82 16.49 -1.70
N ARG A 85 -1.96 16.76 -2.68
CA ARG A 85 -2.27 16.55 -4.09
C ARG A 85 -2.56 15.08 -4.37
N ILE A 86 -1.70 14.17 -3.89
CA ILE A 86 -1.87 12.72 -4.03
C ILE A 86 -3.16 12.25 -3.38
N GLU A 87 -3.48 12.71 -2.17
CA GLU A 87 -4.73 12.38 -1.49
C GLU A 87 -5.94 12.80 -2.31
N GLN A 88 -5.94 14.04 -2.85
CA GLN A 88 -7.02 14.55 -3.70
C GLN A 88 -7.18 13.76 -5.00
N GLU A 89 -6.08 13.40 -5.66
CA GLU A 89 -6.11 12.59 -6.89
C GLU A 89 -6.66 11.18 -6.60
N ASN A 90 -6.19 10.54 -5.53
CA ASN A 90 -6.69 9.22 -5.14
C ASN A 90 -8.16 9.29 -4.68
N PHE A 91 -8.58 10.37 -4.04
CA PHE A 91 -9.98 10.57 -3.65
C PHE A 91 -10.91 10.64 -4.87
N LYS A 92 -10.49 11.33 -5.94
CA LYS A 92 -11.25 11.39 -7.21
C LYS A 92 -11.37 10.02 -7.89
N SER A 93 -10.47 9.09 -7.60
CA SER A 93 -10.51 7.73 -8.16
C SER A 93 -11.44 6.77 -7.39
N ILE A 94 -12.03 7.21 -6.27
CA ILE A 94 -13.01 6.43 -5.53
C ILE A 94 -14.28 6.32 -6.36
N GLN A 95 -14.69 5.09 -6.67
CA GLN A 95 -16.02 4.83 -7.23
C GLN A 95 -16.96 4.56 -6.07
N TRP A 96 -17.97 5.40 -5.93
CA TRP A 96 -19.02 5.23 -4.95
C TRP A 96 -20.01 4.16 -5.41
N PRO A 97 -20.71 3.48 -4.48
CA PRO A 97 -21.67 2.43 -4.84
C PRO A 97 -22.72 2.96 -5.82
N SER A 98 -22.91 2.23 -6.92
CA SER A 98 -23.75 2.65 -8.05
C SER A 98 -25.22 2.90 -7.67
N ASP A 99 -25.71 2.23 -6.63
CA ASP A 99 -27.08 2.33 -6.12
C ASP A 99 -27.19 3.05 -4.77
N GLY A 100 -26.10 3.64 -4.28
CA GLY A 100 -26.04 4.32 -2.99
C GLY A 100 -26.12 3.40 -1.76
N LYS A 101 -26.19 2.08 -1.92
CA LYS A 101 -26.14 1.14 -0.80
C LYS A 101 -24.69 0.77 -0.49
N PHE A 102 -24.30 0.80 0.78
CA PHE A 102 -22.90 0.61 1.15
C PHE A 102 -22.61 -0.77 1.73
N LEU A 103 -23.60 -1.40 2.36
CA LEU A 103 -23.42 -2.67 3.07
C LEU A 103 -23.96 -3.84 2.23
N GLY A 104 -23.20 -4.93 2.26
CA GLY A 104 -23.54 -6.24 1.70
C GLY A 104 -23.76 -7.28 2.81
N ASP A 105 -23.20 -8.46 2.65
CA ASP A 105 -23.31 -9.58 3.61
C ASP A 105 -22.03 -9.73 4.42
N TRP A 106 -22.10 -9.51 5.74
CA TRP A 106 -20.94 -9.61 6.64
C TRP A 106 -20.31 -11.00 6.66
N LYS A 107 -21.06 -12.08 6.38
CA LYS A 107 -20.52 -13.45 6.33
C LYS A 107 -19.59 -13.63 5.14
N LYS A 108 -19.97 -13.04 3.99
CA LYS A 108 -19.10 -12.99 2.81
C LYS A 108 -17.93 -12.05 3.05
N GLY A 109 -18.15 -10.95 3.77
CA GLY A 109 -17.10 -10.03 4.20
C GLY A 109 -16.02 -10.72 4.99
N GLU A 110 -16.40 -11.56 5.96
CA GLU A 110 -15.47 -12.39 6.75
C GLU A 110 -14.65 -13.32 5.84
N ALA A 111 -15.30 -14.05 4.93
CA ALA A 111 -14.61 -14.94 4.00
C ALA A 111 -13.61 -14.18 3.08
N ILE A 112 -13.97 -12.97 2.64
CA ILE A 112 -13.07 -12.12 1.84
C ILE A 112 -11.92 -11.61 2.71
N ALA A 113 -12.18 -11.18 3.95
CA ALA A 113 -11.17 -10.69 4.88
C ALA A 113 -10.11 -11.75 5.23
N GLN A 114 -10.54 -13.01 5.31
CA GLN A 114 -9.68 -14.18 5.56
C GLN A 114 -8.88 -14.63 4.34
N SER A 115 -9.43 -14.46 3.13
CA SER A 115 -8.80 -14.95 1.91
C SER A 115 -7.60 -14.08 1.52
N GLY A 116 -6.43 -14.70 1.40
CA GLY A 116 -5.23 -14.13 0.79
C GLY A 116 -5.00 -14.53 -0.68
N ARG A 117 -5.99 -15.18 -1.32
CA ARG A 117 -5.87 -15.69 -2.70
C ARG A 117 -6.19 -14.62 -3.75
N GLY A 118 -5.77 -14.88 -4.99
CA GLY A 118 -6.06 -14.06 -6.15
C GLY A 118 -4.87 -13.19 -6.58
N GLN A 119 -4.88 -12.79 -7.85
CA GLN A 119 -3.90 -11.91 -8.47
C GLN A 119 -2.45 -12.43 -8.54
N THR A 120 -2.15 -13.67 -8.13
CA THR A 120 -0.81 -14.27 -8.28
C THR A 120 -0.63 -14.94 -9.64
N TRP A 121 0.61 -15.28 -10.01
CA TRP A 121 0.93 -15.91 -11.29
C TRP A 121 0.31 -17.31 -11.47
N SER A 122 -0.01 -17.99 -10.37
CA SER A 122 -0.63 -19.33 -10.36
C SER A 122 -2.14 -19.32 -10.22
N ASP A 123 -2.76 -18.16 -9.94
CA ASP A 123 -4.21 -18.07 -9.78
C ASP A 123 -4.91 -18.04 -11.14
N ASP A 124 -6.12 -18.60 -11.19
CA ASP A 124 -7.00 -18.50 -12.35
C ASP A 124 -7.50 -17.05 -12.50
N ALA A 125 -7.58 -16.56 -13.73
CA ALA A 125 -8.02 -15.19 -14.04
C ALA A 125 -9.44 -14.86 -13.57
N LYS A 126 -10.29 -15.88 -13.36
CA LYS A 126 -11.67 -15.76 -12.89
C LYS A 126 -11.81 -16.05 -11.40
N ALA A 127 -10.74 -16.47 -10.73
CA ALA A 127 -10.79 -16.71 -9.30
C ALA A 127 -11.07 -15.38 -8.56
N ALA A 128 -11.99 -15.43 -7.59
CA ALA A 128 -12.26 -14.27 -6.77
C ALA A 128 -11.06 -13.96 -5.87
N SER A 129 -10.57 -12.73 -5.93
CA SER A 129 -9.52 -12.26 -5.03
C SER A 129 -10.05 -12.02 -3.62
N GLY A 130 -9.23 -12.32 -2.64
CA GLY A 130 -9.51 -11.98 -1.24
C GLY A 130 -9.00 -10.59 -0.86
N GLY A 131 -9.45 -10.11 0.30
CA GLY A 131 -9.03 -8.84 0.87
C GLY A 131 -7.78 -8.95 1.76
N ASN A 132 -7.45 -10.17 2.20
CA ASN A 132 -6.31 -10.48 3.05
C ASN A 132 -6.18 -9.58 4.28
N CYS A 133 -7.32 -9.14 4.83
CA CYS A 133 -7.38 -8.08 5.84
C CYS A 133 -6.76 -8.52 7.16
N TYR A 134 -6.94 -9.79 7.53
CA TYR A 134 -6.39 -10.36 8.75
C TYR A 134 -4.86 -10.36 8.77
N ASN A 135 -4.17 -10.39 7.62
CA ASN A 135 -2.70 -10.28 7.59
C ASN A 135 -2.17 -8.93 8.12
N CYS A 136 -3.03 -7.91 8.22
CA CYS A 136 -2.64 -6.57 8.68
C CYS A 136 -3.40 -6.12 9.92
N HIS A 137 -4.60 -6.63 10.16
CA HIS A 137 -5.52 -6.11 11.16
C HIS A 137 -6.11 -7.24 12.01
N GLN A 138 -6.22 -7.01 13.32
CA GLN A 138 -7.21 -7.71 14.12
C GLN A 138 -8.62 -7.21 13.74
N ILE A 139 -9.56 -8.10 13.44
CA ILE A 139 -10.93 -7.71 13.03
C ILE A 139 -11.98 -8.28 13.99
N THR A 140 -12.06 -9.60 14.16
CA THR A 140 -12.92 -10.22 15.19
C THR A 140 -12.12 -10.57 16.44
N LYS A 141 -12.82 -10.79 17.57
CA LYS A 141 -12.19 -11.25 18.81
C LYS A 141 -11.82 -12.74 18.75
N GLN A 142 -12.57 -13.53 17.98
CA GLN A 142 -12.45 -14.98 17.90
C GLN A 142 -11.29 -15.42 17.01
N GLU A 143 -10.96 -14.63 15.97
CA GLU A 143 -9.80 -14.91 15.13
C GLU A 143 -8.50 -14.55 15.88
N ILE A 144 -7.62 -15.53 16.00
CA ILE A 144 -6.34 -15.41 16.72
C ILE A 144 -5.16 -15.21 15.76
N SER A 145 -5.34 -15.51 14.48
CA SER A 145 -4.35 -15.31 13.43
C SER A 145 -4.59 -13.97 12.76
N PHE A 146 -3.92 -12.94 13.27
CA PHE A 146 -3.97 -11.60 12.68
C PHE A 146 -2.61 -10.89 12.76
N GLY A 147 -2.40 -9.96 11.84
CA GLY A 147 -1.24 -9.06 11.82
C GLY A 147 -1.49 -7.75 12.55
N THR A 148 -0.42 -6.98 12.70
CA THR A 148 -0.41 -5.69 13.42
C THR A 148 0.26 -4.58 12.60
N LEU A 149 0.32 -4.73 11.27
CA LEU A 149 0.82 -3.69 10.38
C LEU A 149 -0.15 -2.50 10.33
N GLY A 150 -1.44 -2.78 10.39
CA GLY A 150 -2.50 -1.81 10.55
C GLY A 150 -3.07 -1.80 11.97
N PRO A 151 -3.91 -0.81 12.31
CA PRO A 151 -4.59 -0.76 13.59
C PRO A 151 -5.59 -1.90 13.75
N SER A 152 -5.94 -2.25 14.99
CA SER A 152 -7.08 -3.13 15.24
C SER A 152 -8.37 -2.49 14.72
N LEU A 153 -9.18 -3.30 14.05
CA LEU A 153 -10.53 -3.02 13.57
C LEU A 153 -11.59 -3.74 14.42
N TYR A 154 -11.21 -4.37 15.53
CA TYR A 154 -12.19 -4.95 16.46
C TYR A 154 -13.10 -3.85 17.04
N ASN A 155 -14.41 -4.11 17.08
CA ASN A 155 -15.44 -3.12 17.42
C ASN A 155 -15.46 -1.88 16.49
N TYR A 156 -15.03 -1.99 15.24
CA TYR A 156 -14.85 -0.82 14.34
C TYR A 156 -16.08 0.09 14.26
N GLY A 157 -17.27 -0.47 13.99
CA GLY A 157 -18.53 0.28 13.90
C GLY A 157 -18.99 0.78 15.28
N LYS A 158 -18.92 -0.10 16.29
CA LYS A 158 -19.31 0.21 17.68
C LYS A 158 -18.51 1.37 18.27
N LEU A 159 -17.18 1.37 18.12
CA LEU A 159 -16.29 2.43 18.60
C LEU A 159 -16.48 3.76 17.87
N ARG A 160 -17.09 3.74 16.68
CA ARG A 160 -17.41 4.92 15.89
C ARG A 160 -18.86 5.37 16.03
N GLY A 161 -19.62 4.77 16.95
CA GLY A 161 -21.01 5.14 17.21
C GLY A 161 -21.99 4.76 16.09
N VAL A 162 -21.61 3.81 15.23
CA VAL A 162 -22.48 3.34 14.13
C VAL A 162 -23.46 2.30 14.67
N ALA A 163 -24.61 2.78 15.15
CA ALA A 163 -25.73 1.92 15.56
C ALA A 163 -26.67 1.55 14.39
N ASP A 164 -26.83 2.45 13.42
CA ASP A 164 -27.51 2.19 12.15
C ASP A 164 -26.64 2.75 11.00
N PRO A 165 -26.02 1.88 10.19
CA PRO A 165 -25.21 2.29 9.03
C PRO A 165 -25.97 3.08 7.96
N ASN A 166 -27.31 3.02 7.92
CA ASN A 166 -28.11 3.77 6.96
C ASN A 166 -28.53 5.15 7.49
N SER A 167 -28.24 5.46 8.75
CA SER A 167 -28.60 6.74 9.36
C SER A 167 -27.76 7.90 8.81
N ALA A 168 -28.34 9.10 8.79
CA ALA A 168 -27.62 10.32 8.42
C ALA A 168 -26.40 10.58 9.33
N ALA A 169 -26.48 10.18 10.60
CA ALA A 169 -25.38 10.32 11.57
C ALA A 169 -24.19 9.40 11.25
N ALA A 170 -24.44 8.21 10.71
CA ALA A 170 -23.39 7.27 10.34
C ALA A 170 -22.73 7.58 8.99
N LYS A 171 -23.39 8.37 8.13
CA LYS A 171 -22.96 8.65 6.75
C LYS A 171 -21.47 9.02 6.62
N PRO A 172 -20.89 9.94 7.44
CA PRO A 172 -19.47 10.27 7.32
C PRO A 172 -18.54 9.08 7.58
N VAL A 173 -18.88 8.21 8.55
CA VAL A 173 -18.10 7.01 8.87
C VAL A 173 -18.23 5.98 7.76
N VAL A 174 -19.43 5.80 7.21
CA VAL A 174 -19.71 4.87 6.12
C VAL A 174 -18.94 5.28 4.86
N GLU A 175 -19.03 6.54 4.44
CA GLU A 175 -18.31 7.04 3.26
C GLU A 175 -16.79 6.99 3.45
N TYR A 176 -16.29 7.34 4.64
CA TYR A 176 -14.87 7.20 4.97
C TYR A 176 -14.40 5.75 4.87
N THR A 177 -15.17 4.80 5.41
CA THR A 177 -14.79 3.37 5.44
C THR A 177 -14.78 2.80 4.02
N TRP A 178 -15.78 3.15 3.21
CA TRP A 178 -15.82 2.78 1.80
C TRP A 178 -14.60 3.31 1.06
N GLY A 179 -14.34 4.61 1.15
CA GLY A 179 -13.22 5.23 0.47
C GLY A 179 -11.88 4.65 0.93
N LYS A 180 -11.73 4.29 2.21
CA LYS A 180 -10.53 3.64 2.71
C LYS A 180 -10.30 2.24 2.15
N ILE A 181 -11.34 1.43 2.00
CA ILE A 181 -11.23 0.09 1.38
C ILE A 181 -10.98 0.23 -0.13
N TRP A 182 -11.65 1.18 -0.78
CA TRP A 182 -11.53 1.38 -2.23
C TRP A 182 -10.16 1.92 -2.62
N ASN A 183 -9.72 3.01 -1.99
CA ASN A 183 -8.42 3.64 -2.21
C ASN A 183 -7.89 4.27 -0.91
N ALA A 184 -7.15 3.48 -0.12
CA ALA A 184 -6.61 3.92 1.16
C ALA A 184 -5.71 5.16 1.09
N LYS A 185 -5.03 5.39 -0.04
CA LYS A 185 -4.13 6.53 -0.24
C LYS A 185 -4.87 7.86 -0.41
N ALA A 186 -6.20 7.84 -0.53
CA ALA A 186 -7.05 9.04 -0.59
C ALA A 186 -7.17 9.82 0.74
N TYR A 187 -6.82 9.21 1.87
CA TYR A 187 -6.85 9.91 3.17
C TYR A 187 -5.58 9.72 4.01
N ASN A 188 -4.56 9.13 3.42
CA ASN A 188 -3.24 9.01 4.01
C ASN A 188 -2.30 8.70 2.84
N ALA A 189 -1.68 9.75 2.31
CA ALA A 189 -0.68 9.61 1.24
C ALA A 189 0.33 8.52 1.62
N CYS A 190 0.63 7.63 0.67
CA CYS A 190 1.55 6.52 0.89
C CYS A 190 1.17 5.49 1.96
N SER A 191 -0.10 5.42 2.39
CA SER A 191 -0.59 4.29 3.21
C SER A 191 -0.17 2.94 2.63
N ASN A 192 0.28 2.03 3.51
CA ASN A 192 0.65 0.66 3.14
C ASN A 192 -0.57 -0.23 2.85
N MET A 193 -1.77 0.21 3.20
CA MET A 193 -2.99 -0.50 2.84
C MET A 193 -3.19 -0.43 1.31
N PRO A 194 -3.44 -1.56 0.63
CA PRO A 194 -3.65 -1.57 -0.81
C PRO A 194 -4.84 -0.72 -1.25
N ARG A 195 -4.80 -0.22 -2.49
CA ARG A 195 -5.91 0.51 -3.13
C ARG A 195 -6.85 -0.49 -3.80
N SER A 196 -7.43 -1.40 -3.03
CA SER A 196 -8.00 -2.66 -3.53
C SER A 196 -9.12 -2.48 -4.55
N GLY A 197 -10.02 -1.51 -4.35
CA GLY A 197 -11.07 -1.21 -5.33
C GLY A 197 -10.51 -0.54 -6.58
N HIS A 198 -9.66 0.47 -6.40
CA HIS A 198 -9.05 1.20 -7.50
C HIS A 198 -8.18 0.32 -8.41
N MET A 199 -7.43 -0.63 -7.84
CA MET A 199 -6.58 -1.55 -8.59
C MET A 199 -7.37 -2.76 -9.16
N GLY A 200 -8.68 -2.83 -8.92
CA GLY A 200 -9.51 -3.94 -9.39
C GLY A 200 -9.26 -5.27 -8.67
N ASN A 201 -8.61 -5.25 -7.50
CA ASN A 201 -8.43 -6.44 -6.68
C ASN A 201 -9.77 -6.86 -6.04
N LEU A 202 -10.56 -5.90 -5.58
CA LEU A 202 -11.89 -6.14 -5.05
C LEU A 202 -12.91 -5.40 -5.91
N ASN A 203 -13.98 -6.10 -6.28
CA ASN A 203 -15.12 -5.46 -6.96
C ASN A 203 -16.06 -4.77 -5.96
N GLU A 204 -17.02 -3.99 -6.48
CA GLU A 204 -17.99 -3.24 -5.69
C GLU A 204 -18.74 -4.11 -4.67
N GLN A 205 -19.17 -5.33 -5.05
CA GLN A 205 -19.87 -6.23 -4.13
C GLN A 205 -18.97 -6.73 -3.00
N GLN A 206 -17.72 -7.06 -3.30
CA GLN A 206 -16.77 -7.49 -2.28
C GLN A 206 -16.47 -6.37 -1.28
N VAL A 207 -16.37 -5.12 -1.76
CA VAL A 207 -16.22 -3.96 -0.87
C VAL A 207 -17.46 -3.80 0.02
N ARG A 208 -18.68 -3.95 -0.51
CA ARG A 208 -19.92 -3.93 0.28
C ARG A 208 -19.95 -5.00 1.37
N ASP A 209 -19.49 -6.19 1.05
CA ASP A 209 -19.46 -7.31 2.00
C ASP A 209 -18.46 -7.03 3.15
N ILE A 210 -17.27 -6.48 2.85
CA ILE A 210 -16.31 -6.02 3.89
C ILE A 210 -16.87 -4.85 4.69
N MET A 211 -17.57 -3.91 4.06
CA MET A 211 -18.26 -2.82 4.75
C MET A 211 -19.25 -3.35 5.78
N ALA A 212 -20.03 -4.37 5.42
CA ALA A 212 -20.95 -5.03 6.34
C ALA A 212 -20.21 -5.73 7.49
N LEU A 213 -19.08 -6.41 7.21
CA LEU A 213 -18.25 -7.00 8.26
C LEU A 213 -17.84 -5.95 9.32
N LEU A 214 -17.42 -4.76 8.90
CA LEU A 214 -16.92 -3.73 9.81
C LEU A 214 -18.03 -2.90 10.49
N LEU A 215 -19.15 -2.67 9.80
CA LEU A 215 -20.16 -1.67 10.21
C LEU A 215 -21.53 -2.26 10.59
N ASP A 216 -21.87 -3.47 10.17
CA ASP A 216 -23.16 -4.08 10.56
C ASP A 216 -23.18 -4.31 12.08
N PRO A 217 -24.19 -3.79 12.81
CA PRO A 217 -24.35 -4.03 14.24
C PRO A 217 -24.54 -5.49 14.62
N HIS A 218 -24.86 -6.39 13.68
CA HIS A 218 -24.99 -7.84 13.88
C HIS A 218 -23.73 -8.61 13.47
N SER A 219 -22.73 -7.95 12.89
CA SER A 219 -21.44 -8.58 12.60
C SER A 219 -20.75 -9.00 13.91
N PRO A 220 -20.08 -10.17 13.95
CA PRO A 220 -19.24 -10.59 15.08
C PRO A 220 -18.18 -9.56 15.49
N VAL A 221 -17.75 -8.70 14.57
CA VAL A 221 -16.80 -7.61 14.84
C VAL A 221 -17.34 -6.61 15.87
N ASN A 222 -18.65 -6.41 15.91
CA ASN A 222 -19.32 -5.37 16.71
C ASN A 222 -20.11 -5.92 17.91
N GLN A 223 -20.04 -7.23 18.19
CA GLN A 223 -20.68 -7.84 19.37
C GLN A 223 -19.86 -7.59 20.65
#